data_AF-A0A430R626-F1
#
_entry.id   AF-A0A430R626-F1
#
_cell.length_a   1.000
_cell.length_b   1.000
_cell.length_c   1.000
_cell.angle_alpha   90.00
_cell.angle_beta   90.00
_cell.angle_gamma   90.00
#
_symmetry.space_group_name_H-M   'P 1'
#
loop_
_entity.id
_entity.type
_entity.pdbx_description
1 polymer ?
#
loop_
_entity_poly.entity_id
_entity_poly.type
_entity_poly.pdbx_seq_one_letter_code
_entity_poly.pdbx_strand_id
1 'polypeptide(L)'
;PWLLLLAYLLHFAALALRALEGGPAVEGAVLAGRVHGLSPGRAWWRLGYPLLLPSLYAGAFLIFPLAFSEITLSALLYAPGAETVGVAVLSALNGGLYREASALGLVLMALAALALLGRPR
;
A
#
# COMPACT_ATOMS: atom_id res chain seq x y z
N PRO A 1 -6.18 16.28 -5.13
CA PRO A 1 -6.18 15.10 -4.22
C PRO A 1 -6.38 13.76 -4.96
N TRP A 2 -7.37 13.64 -5.85
CA TRP A 2 -7.62 12.39 -6.59
C TRP A 2 -6.48 12.00 -7.54
N LEU A 3 -5.78 12.98 -8.13
CA LEU A 3 -4.59 12.75 -8.97
C LEU A 3 -3.43 12.12 -8.18
N LEU A 4 -3.16 12.62 -6.97
CA LEU A 4 -2.15 12.05 -6.08
C LEU A 4 -2.48 10.60 -5.71
N LEU A 5 -3.75 10.34 -5.39
CA LEU A 5 -4.23 8.98 -5.11
C LEU A 5 -4.02 8.05 -6.31
N LEU A 6 -4.44 8.48 -7.50
CA LEU A 6 -4.28 7.71 -8.73
C LEU A 6 -2.80 7.44 -9.03
N ALA A 7 -1.93 8.45 -8.88
CA ALA A 7 -0.50 8.31 -9.10
C ALA A 7 0.12 7.28 -8.14
N TYR A 8 -0.24 7.32 -6.86
CA TYR A 8 0.20 6.32 -5.87
C TYR A 8 -0.32 4.92 -6.21
N LEU A 9 -1.60 4.78 -6.58
CA LEU A 9 -2.18 3.50 -6.98
C LEU A 9 -1.44 2.90 -8.17
N LEU A 10 -1.11 3.71 -9.19
CA LEU A 10 -0.39 3.26 -10.38
C LEU A 10 1.08 2.94 -10.08
N HIS A 11 1.74 3.77 -9.26
CA HIS A 11 3.14 3.57 -8.90
C HIS A 11 3.36 2.25 -8.14
N PHE A 12 2.45 1.90 -7.24
CA PHE A 12 2.52 0.66 -6.46
C PHE A 12 1.71 -0.50 -7.07
N ALA A 13 1.03 -0.31 -8.20
CA ALA A 13 0.18 -1.34 -8.82
C ALA A 13 0.95 -2.63 -9.12
N ALA A 14 2.14 -2.52 -9.72
CA ALA A 14 2.95 -3.69 -10.04
C ALA A 14 3.32 -4.49 -8.78
N LEU A 15 3.68 -3.80 -7.70
CA LEU A 15 4.01 -4.44 -6.43
C LEU A 15 2.77 -5.06 -5.76
N ALA A 16 1.61 -4.40 -5.85
CA ALA A 16 0.34 -4.91 -5.37
C ALA A 16 -0.09 -6.18 -6.12
N LEU A 17 0.11 -6.22 -7.43
CA LEU A 17 -0.19 -7.41 -8.24
C LEU A 17 0.73 -8.59 -7.90
N ARG A 18 2.01 -8.33 -7.60
CA ARG A 18 2.93 -9.39 -7.13
C ARG A 18 2.51 -9.98 -5.80
N ALA A 19 1.83 -9.23 -4.94
CA ALA A 19 1.29 -9.78 -3.70
C ALA A 19 0.14 -10.78 -3.92
N LEU A 20 -0.34 -10.97 -5.15
CA LEU A 20 -1.42 -11.88 -5.52
C LEU A 20 -0.93 -13.24 -6.06
N GLU A 21 0.31 -13.65 -5.78
CA GLU A 21 0.92 -14.91 -6.26
C GLU A 21 0.10 -16.19 -5.95
N GLY A 22 -0.91 -16.14 -5.06
CA GLY A 22 -1.86 -17.23 -4.78
C GLY A 22 -2.98 -17.46 -5.82
N GLY A 23 -2.98 -16.71 -6.93
CA GLY A 23 -4.04 -16.75 -7.97
C GLY A 23 -4.50 -18.15 -8.43
N PRO A 24 -3.60 -19.11 -8.73
CA PRO A 24 -4.00 -20.44 -9.18
C PRO A 24 -4.75 -21.27 -8.12
N ALA A 25 -4.34 -21.16 -6.84
CA ALA A 25 -5.00 -21.87 -5.74
C ALA A 25 -6.40 -21.29 -5.46
N VAL A 26 -6.54 -19.97 -5.59
CA VAL A 26 -7.80 -19.24 -5.48
C VAL A 26 -8.77 -19.65 -6.59
N GLU A 27 -8.30 -19.70 -7.83
CA GLU A 27 -9.11 -20.11 -8.98
C GLU A 27 -9.62 -21.56 -8.81
N GLY A 28 -8.75 -22.49 -8.42
CA GLY A 28 -9.13 -23.87 -8.14
C GLY A 28 -10.20 -23.99 -7.07
N ALA A 29 -10.07 -23.27 -5.96
CA ALA A 29 -11.06 -23.27 -4.88
C ALA A 29 -12.42 -22.71 -5.33
N VAL A 30 -12.43 -21.62 -6.10
CA VAL A 30 -13.66 -21.02 -6.64
C VAL A 30 -14.36 -21.98 -7.61
N LEU A 31 -13.61 -22.64 -8.50
CA LEU A 31 -14.16 -23.63 -9.42
C LEU A 31 -14.75 -24.84 -8.69
N ALA A 32 -14.05 -25.36 -7.68
CA ALA A 32 -14.57 -26.44 -6.83
C ALA A 32 -15.88 -26.03 -6.14
N GLY A 33 -15.93 -24.82 -5.57
CA GLY A 33 -17.16 -24.26 -4.97
C GLY A 33 -18.33 -24.20 -5.95
N ARG A 34 -18.07 -23.88 -7.22
CA ARG A 34 -19.09 -23.86 -8.29
C ARG A 34 -19.61 -25.26 -8.63
N VAL A 35 -18.74 -26.27 -8.67
CA VAL A 35 -19.15 -27.68 -8.85
C VAL A 35 -20.06 -28.13 -7.71
N HIS A 36 -19.84 -27.62 -6.50
CA HIS A 36 -20.69 -27.86 -5.33
C HIS A 36 -21.94 -26.95 -5.23
N GLY A 37 -22.31 -26.26 -6.31
CA GLY A 37 -23.57 -25.50 -6.40
C GLY A 37 -23.50 -24.05 -5.89
N LEU A 38 -22.31 -23.51 -5.60
CA LEU A 38 -22.18 -22.08 -5.31
C LEU A 38 -22.30 -21.25 -6.61
N SER A 39 -23.04 -20.15 -6.55
CA SER A 39 -23.02 -19.16 -7.62
C SER A 39 -21.63 -18.49 -7.71
N PRO A 40 -21.23 -17.96 -8.88
CA PRO A 40 -19.87 -17.40 -9.08
C PRO A 40 -19.48 -16.35 -8.03
N GLY A 41 -20.37 -15.40 -7.73
CA GLY A 41 -20.12 -14.38 -6.71
C GLY A 41 -20.01 -14.97 -5.29
N ARG A 42 -20.85 -15.96 -4.95
CA ARG A 42 -20.82 -16.59 -3.63
C ARG A 42 -19.56 -17.45 -3.44
N ALA A 43 -19.10 -18.13 -4.48
CA ALA A 43 -17.85 -18.88 -4.48
C ALA A 43 -16.63 -17.94 -4.30
N TRP A 44 -16.60 -16.81 -5.00
CA TRP A 44 -15.54 -15.83 -4.86
C TRP A 44 -15.48 -15.25 -3.44
N TRP A 45 -16.60 -14.79 -2.89
CA TRP A 45 -16.62 -14.20 -1.54
C TRP A 45 -16.34 -15.20 -0.41
N ARG A 46 -16.77 -16.46 -0.55
CA ARG A 46 -16.57 -17.49 0.49
C ARG A 46 -15.23 -18.22 0.41
N LEU A 47 -14.64 -18.33 -0.77
CA LEU A 47 -13.43 -19.12 -0.98
C LEU A 47 -12.29 -18.24 -1.48
N GLY A 48 -12.51 -17.50 -2.56
CA GLY A 48 -11.43 -16.71 -3.18
C GLY A 48 -10.95 -15.54 -2.33
N TYR A 49 -11.85 -14.69 -1.85
CA TYR A 49 -11.53 -13.53 -1.02
C TYR A 49 -10.77 -13.89 0.28
N PRO A 50 -11.23 -14.84 1.12
CA PRO A 50 -10.49 -15.23 2.32
C PRO A 50 -9.15 -15.90 2.03
N LEU A 51 -9.00 -16.59 0.90
CA LEU A 51 -7.70 -17.14 0.49
C LEU A 51 -6.72 -16.06 0.00
N LEU A 52 -7.23 -14.99 -0.61
CA LEU A 52 -6.42 -13.83 -1.04
C LEU A 52 -6.07 -12.87 0.10
N LEU A 53 -6.90 -12.80 1.14
CA LEU A 53 -6.74 -11.88 2.26
C LEU A 53 -5.32 -11.90 2.88
N PRO A 54 -4.73 -13.07 3.23
CA PRO A 54 -3.38 -13.12 3.79
C PRO A 54 -2.31 -12.55 2.86
N SER A 55 -2.41 -12.82 1.55
CA SER A 55 -1.44 -12.34 0.57
C SER A 55 -1.61 -10.83 0.30
N LEU A 56 -2.86 -10.35 0.28
CA LEU A 56 -3.19 -8.92 0.24
C LEU A 56 -2.62 -8.17 1.44
N TYR A 57 -2.76 -8.73 2.65
CA TYR A 57 -2.15 -8.13 3.85
C TYR A 57 -0.63 -8.08 3.73
N ALA A 58 0.02 -9.17 3.35
CA ALA A 58 1.46 -9.20 3.14
C ALA A 58 1.92 -8.12 2.13
N GLY A 59 1.20 -7.98 1.02
CA GLY A 59 1.44 -6.93 0.03
C GLY A 59 1.26 -5.52 0.60
N ALA A 60 0.17 -5.29 1.33
CA ALA A 60 -0.09 -4.00 1.96
C ALA A 60 1.01 -3.61 2.97
N PHE A 61 1.50 -4.55 3.77
CA PHE A 61 2.61 -4.32 4.71
C PHE A 61 3.93 -3.97 4.01
N LEU A 62 4.17 -4.48 2.80
CA LEU A 62 5.35 -4.11 2.00
C LEU A 62 5.20 -2.74 1.34
N ILE A 63 4.02 -2.45 0.78
CA ILE A 63 3.74 -1.21 0.04
C ILE A 63 3.64 -0.02 0.99
N PHE A 64 3.08 -0.20 2.19
CA PHE A 64 2.84 0.87 3.15
C PHE A 64 4.09 1.73 3.47
N PRO A 65 5.22 1.16 3.93
CA PRO A 65 6.41 1.96 4.23
C PRO A 65 7.05 2.59 2.99
N LEU A 66 6.94 1.93 1.82
CA LEU A 66 7.41 2.47 0.55
C LEU A 66 6.60 3.70 0.12
N ALA A 67 5.27 3.63 0.26
CA ALA A 67 4.38 4.76 0.01
C ALA A 67 4.70 5.94 0.94
N PHE A 68 4.96 5.70 2.22
CA PHE A 68 5.38 6.76 3.16
C PHE A 68 6.74 7.38 2.81
N SER A 69 7.62 6.62 2.17
CA SER A 69 8.94 7.10 1.74
C SER A 69 8.92 7.86 0.40
N GLU A 70 7.77 7.87 -0.29
CA GLU A 70 7.68 8.40 -1.65
C GLU A 70 7.41 9.91 -1.67
N ILE A 71 8.51 10.67 -1.66
CA ILE A 71 8.51 12.14 -1.66
C ILE A 71 8.34 12.70 -3.07
N THR A 72 8.82 12.01 -4.11
CA THR A 72 8.90 12.52 -5.48
C THR A 72 7.50 12.72 -6.07
N LEU A 73 6.64 11.71 -5.99
CA LEU A 73 5.26 11.82 -6.47
C LEU A 73 4.48 12.90 -5.71
N SER A 74 4.70 12.98 -4.40
CA SER A 74 4.11 14.02 -3.56
C SER A 74 4.56 15.40 -4.02
N ALA A 75 5.85 15.62 -4.24
CA ALA A 75 6.40 16.91 -4.64
C ALA A 75 5.96 17.34 -6.06
N LEU A 76 5.78 16.39 -6.99
CA LEU A 76 5.39 16.69 -8.37
C LEU A 76 3.89 16.99 -8.53
N LEU A 77 3.06 16.42 -7.66
CA LEU A 77 1.59 16.43 -7.82
C LEU A 77 0.87 17.11 -6.65
N TYR A 78 1.57 17.67 -5.66
CA TYR A 78 0.89 18.43 -4.61
C TYR A 78 0.23 19.68 -5.18
N ALA A 79 -0.95 19.99 -4.63
CA ALA A 79 -1.64 21.24 -4.89
C ALA A 79 -1.50 22.13 -3.64
N PRO A 80 -1.48 23.47 -3.78
CA PRO A 80 -1.52 24.38 -2.63
C PRO A 80 -2.70 24.02 -1.70
N GLY A 81 -2.42 23.83 -0.41
CA GLY A 81 -3.42 23.39 0.59
C GLY A 81 -3.55 21.86 0.79
N ALA A 82 -2.79 21.04 0.05
CA ALA A 82 -2.70 19.59 0.24
C ALA A 82 -1.25 19.16 0.50
N GLU A 83 -0.60 19.83 1.46
CA GLU A 83 0.78 19.52 1.85
C GLU A 83 0.84 18.11 2.46
N THR A 84 1.61 17.24 1.84
CA THR A 84 1.90 15.91 2.39
C THR A 84 3.13 15.97 3.28
N VAL A 85 3.32 14.96 4.14
CA VAL A 85 4.51 14.89 5.01
C VAL A 85 5.81 14.93 4.19
N GLY A 86 5.83 14.35 2.99
CA GLY A 86 6.97 14.42 2.08
C GLY A 86 7.27 15.84 1.59
N VAL A 87 6.24 16.65 1.32
CA VAL A 87 6.40 18.07 0.95
C VAL A 87 6.95 18.88 2.12
N ALA A 88 6.49 18.62 3.35
CA ALA A 88 7.01 19.29 4.54
C ALA A 88 8.51 18.98 4.77
N VAL A 89 8.92 17.72 4.60
CA VAL A 89 10.33 17.32 4.66
C VAL A 89 11.15 18.01 3.57
N LEU A 90 10.66 18.01 2.32
CA LEU A 90 11.36 18.64 1.20
C LEU A 90 11.48 20.17 1.38
N SER A 91 10.43 20.81 1.89
CA SER A 91 10.42 22.24 2.20
C SER A 91 11.44 22.59 3.28
N ALA A 92 11.52 21.80 4.36
CA ALA A 92 12.52 21.97 5.41
C ALA A 92 13.95 21.78 4.88
N LEU A 93 14.18 20.80 3.99
CA LEU A 93 15.49 20.60 3.34
C LEU A 93 15.87 21.78 2.45
N ASN A 94 14.94 22.28 1.63
CA ASN A 94 15.17 23.43 0.74
C ASN A 94 15.36 24.73 1.54
N GLY A 95 14.73 24.86 2.71
CA GLY A 95 14.89 25.98 3.62
C GLY A 95 16.15 25.91 4.51
N GLY A 96 16.97 24.86 4.39
CA GLY A 96 18.16 24.66 5.24
C GLY A 96 17.84 24.27 6.69
N LEU A 97 16.60 23.92 6.99
CA LEU A 97 16.09 23.51 8.31
C LEU A 97 16.36 22.01 8.54
N TYR A 98 17.62 21.60 8.47
CA TYR A 98 18.03 20.19 8.54
C TYR A 98 17.62 19.49 9.84
N ARG A 99 17.54 20.24 10.96
CA ARG A 99 17.08 19.71 12.25
C ARG A 99 15.62 19.27 12.19
N GLU A 100 14.76 20.07 11.56
CA GLU A 100 13.33 19.78 11.42
C GLU A 100 13.09 18.65 10.42
N ALA A 101 13.80 18.68 9.28
CA ALA A 101 13.76 17.59 8.30
C ALA A 101 14.16 16.25 8.93
N SER A 102 15.20 16.25 9.77
CA SER A 102 15.69 15.05 10.46
C SER A 102 14.71 14.55 11.53
N ALA A 103 14.05 15.45 12.26
CA ALA A 103 13.02 15.08 13.24
C ALA A 103 11.81 14.43 12.56
N LEU A 104 11.34 15.00 11.45
CA LEU A 104 10.26 14.42 10.64
C LEU A 104 10.66 13.04 10.07
N GLY A 105 11.90 12.92 9.57
CA GLY A 105 12.43 11.64 9.08
C GLY A 105 12.47 10.55 10.15
N LEU A 106 12.87 10.88 11.39
CA LEU A 106 12.84 9.95 12.53
C LEU A 106 11.42 9.47 12.87
N VAL A 107 10.44 10.37 12.87
CA VAL A 107 9.03 10.02 13.11
C VAL A 107 8.51 9.09 12.02
N LEU A 108 8.79 9.41 10.75
CA LEU A 108 8.41 8.56 9.61
C LEU A 108 9.03 7.16 9.70
N MET A 109 10.32 7.09 10.05
CA MET A 109 11.02 5.82 10.25
C MET A 109 10.40 5.00 11.39
N ALA A 110 10.05 5.64 12.51
CA ALA A 110 9.38 4.96 13.63
C ALA A 110 8.01 4.40 13.24
N LEU A 111 7.20 5.16 12.49
CA LEU A 111 5.90 4.71 12.00
C LEU A 111 6.04 3.52 11.03
N ALA A 112 7.01 3.58 10.11
CA ALA A 112 7.30 2.48 9.20
C ALA A 112 7.75 1.21 9.96
N ALA A 113 8.62 1.37 10.98
CA ALA A 113 9.06 0.26 11.82
C ALA A 113 7.90 -0.37 12.60
N LEU A 114 7.01 0.43 13.21
CA LEU A 114 5.83 -0.07 13.91
C LEU A 114 4.89 -0.85 12.99
N ALA A 115 4.66 -0.34 11.77
CA ALA A 115 3.84 -1.03 10.79
C ALA A 115 4.44 -2.42 10.43
N LEU A 116 5.76 -2.51 10.25
CA LEU A 116 6.44 -3.77 9.98
C LEU A 116 6.43 -4.74 11.17
N LEU A 117 6.57 -4.23 12.40
CA LEU A 117 6.50 -5.04 13.61
C LEU A 117 5.10 -5.62 13.86
N GLY A 118 4.06 -4.96 13.37
CA GLY A 118 2.67 -5.44 13.41
C GLY A 118 2.33 -6.52 12.38
N ARG A 119 3.30 -7.02 11.60
CA ARG A 119 3.05 -8.02 10.55
C ARG A 119 2.46 -9.31 11.17
N PRO A 120 1.26 -9.75 10.76
CA PRO A 120 0.71 -11.03 11.20
C PRO A 120 1.64 -12.15 10.72
N ARG A 121 1.96 -13.07 11.63
CA ARG A 121 2.82 -14.24 11.36
C ARG A 121 2.09 -15.27 10.50
#